data_AF-A0A7X0VRY5-F1
#
_entry.id   AF-A0A7X0VRY5-F1
#
_cell.length_a   1.000
_cell.length_b   1.000
_cell.length_c   1.000
_cell.angle_alpha   90.00
_cell.angle_beta   90.00
_cell.angle_gamma   90.00
#
_symmetry.space_group_name_H-M   'P 1'
#
loop_
_entity.id
_entity.type
_entity.pdbx_description
1 polymer ?
#
loop_
_entity_poly.entity_id
_entity_poly.type
_entity_poly.pdbx_seq_one_letter_code
_entity_poly.pdbx_strand_id
1 'polypeptide(L)' 'MTIDYKIRKATLETAINVLLIQKRKSTNRTARNIIDIGCSLSKNTITEDTIDKIYNELITLIPNENIKIIKNFVVENFL' A
#
# COMPACT_ATOMS: atom_id res chain seq x y z
N MET A 1 1.50 -17.26 11.51
CA MET A 1 1.09 -16.74 10.18
C MET A 1 0.30 -17.81 9.43
N THR A 2 -0.95 -17.52 9.08
CA THR A 2 -1.80 -18.42 8.26
C THR A 2 -1.39 -18.37 6.79
N ILE A 3 -1.76 -19.39 6.00
CA ILE A 3 -1.57 -19.41 4.54
C ILE A 3 -2.26 -18.21 3.89
N ASP A 4 -3.49 -17.94 4.32
CA ASP A 4 -4.28 -16.78 3.93
C ASP A 4 -3.51 -15.45 4.08
N TYR A 5 -2.92 -15.19 5.24
CA TYR A 5 -2.08 -13.99 5.44
C TYR A 5 -0.87 -13.95 4.49
N LYS A 6 -0.19 -15.10 4.31
CA LYS A 6 0.98 -15.18 3.40
C LYS A 6 0.60 -14.83 1.96
N ILE A 7 -0.55 -15.30 1.49
CA ILE A 7 -1.06 -15.02 0.14
C ILE A 7 -1.34 -13.52 0.01
N ARG A 8 -2.13 -12.94 0.92
CA ARG A 8 -2.46 -11.51 0.86
C ARG A 8 -1.22 -10.61 0.91
N LYS A 9 -0.27 -10.93 1.79
CA LYS A 9 1.02 -10.22 1.88
C LYS A 9 1.79 -10.29 0.57
N ALA A 10 1.94 -11.48 -0.02
CA ALA A 10 2.65 -11.65 -1.29
C ALA A 10 1.95 -10.90 -2.44
N THR A 11 0.61 -10.93 -2.48
CA THR A 11 -0.19 -10.18 -3.47
C THR A 11 0.03 -8.67 -3.34
N LEU A 12 -0.05 -8.14 -2.12
CA LEU A 12 0.13 -6.72 -1.83
C LEU A 12 1.55 -6.24 -2.18
N GLU A 13 2.58 -6.98 -1.76
CA GLU A 13 3.98 -6.66 -2.06
C GLU A 13 4.28 -6.70 -3.57
N THR A 14 3.68 -7.64 -4.30
CA THR A 14 3.82 -7.75 -5.76
C THR A 14 3.14 -6.60 -6.48
N ALA A 15 1.93 -6.22 -6.07
CA ALA A 15 1.21 -5.09 -6.62
C ALA A 15 1.96 -3.76 -6.41
N ILE A 16 2.47 -3.54 -5.19
CA ILE A 16 3.27 -2.34 -4.85
C ILE A 16 4.50 -2.22 -5.74
N ASN A 17 5.21 -3.33 -6.01
CA ASN A 17 6.36 -3.33 -6.93
C ASN A 17 5.98 -2.77 -8.30
N VAL A 18 4.88 -3.26 -8.88
CA VAL A 18 4.41 -2.83 -10.21
C VAL A 18 4.02 -1.34 -10.20
N LEU A 19 3.28 -0.91 -9.17
CA LEU A 19 2.82 0.47 -9.03
C LEU A 19 3.98 1.46 -8.83
N LEU A 20 5.01 1.07 -8.08
CA LEU A 20 6.19 1.92 -7.82
C LEU A 20 7.15 1.98 -9.01
N ILE A 21 7.21 0.96 -9.86
CA ILE A 21 7.96 1.04 -11.14
C ILE A 21 7.36 2.13 -12.05
N GLN A 22 6.04 2.28 -12.03
CA GLN A 22 5.31 3.26 -12.84
C GLN A 22 5.15 4.64 -12.17
N LYS A 23 5.77 4.86 -10.99
CA LYS A 23 5.56 6.05 -10.14
C LYS A 23 5.89 7.39 -10.81
N ARG A 24 6.69 7.38 -11.89
CA ARG A 24 7.09 8.59 -12.63
C ARG A 24 5.91 9.37 -13.22
N LYS A 25 4.73 8.77 -13.35
CA LYS A 25 3.55 9.43 -13.94
C LYS A 25 2.75 10.29 -12.96
N SER A 26 2.55 9.86 -11.70
CA SER A 26 1.82 10.62 -10.68
C SER A 26 1.86 9.93 -9.30
N THR A 27 2.48 10.57 -8.31
CA THR A 27 2.50 10.10 -6.91
C THR A 27 1.09 9.94 -6.34
N ASN A 28 0.19 10.90 -6.60
CA ASN A 28 -1.20 10.85 -6.13
C ASN A 28 -1.94 9.62 -6.64
N ARG A 29 -1.78 9.31 -7.93
CA ARG A 29 -2.42 8.13 -8.53
C ARG A 29 -1.83 6.84 -7.94
N THR A 30 -0.51 6.78 -7.76
CA THR A 30 0.14 5.62 -7.16
C THR A 30 -0.34 5.39 -5.73
N ALA A 31 -0.46 6.44 -4.91
CA ALA A 31 -0.96 6.34 -3.53
C ALA A 31 -2.40 5.81 -3.48
N ARG A 32 -3.31 6.35 -4.30
CA ARG A 32 -4.71 5.86 -4.38
C ARG A 32 -4.78 4.39 -4.79
N ASN A 33 -4.03 4.01 -5.83
CA ASN A 33 -4.00 2.61 -6.27
C ASN A 33 -3.46 1.65 -5.19
N ILE A 34 -2.48 2.08 -4.39
CA ILE A 34 -1.96 1.28 -3.27
C ILE A 34 -3.04 1.09 -2.21
N ILE A 35 -3.77 2.15 -1.86
CA ILE A 35 -4.87 2.11 -0.89
C ILE A 35 -6.00 1.19 -1.37
N ASP A 36 -6.43 1.32 -2.63
CA ASP A 36 -7.51 0.50 -3.19
C ASP A 36 -7.19 -1.00 -3.07
N ILE A 37 -5.94 -1.38 -3.37
CA ILE A 37 -5.47 -2.76 -3.24
C ILE A 37 -5.37 -3.17 -1.78
N GLY A 38 -4.84 -2.30 -0.91
CA GLY A 38 -4.74 -2.53 0.52
C GLY A 38 -6.11 -2.80 1.15
N CYS A 39 -7.09 -1.95 0.88
CA CYS A 39 -8.47 -2.10 1.35
C CYS A 39 -9.09 -3.41 0.83
N SER A 40 -8.88 -3.75 -0.45
CA SER A 40 -9.40 -4.98 -1.06
C SER A 40 -8.82 -6.25 -0.43
N LEU A 41 -7.61 -6.17 0.13
CA LEU A 41 -6.91 -7.27 0.79
C LEU A 41 -7.03 -7.23 2.32
N SER A 42 -7.62 -6.19 2.91
CA SER A 42 -7.80 -6.16 4.35
C SER A 42 -8.96 -7.06 4.77
N LYS A 43 -8.84 -7.67 5.96
CA LYS A 43 -9.97 -8.41 6.56
C LYS A 43 -10.98 -7.48 7.21
N ASN A 44 -10.53 -6.30 7.60
CA ASN A 44 -11.32 -5.35 8.35
C ASN A 44 -11.66 -4.18 7.46
N THR A 45 -12.84 -3.60 7.67
CA THR A 45 -13.17 -2.31 7.08
C THR A 45 -12.25 -1.26 7.69
N ILE A 46 -11.54 -0.53 6.83
CA ILE A 46 -10.69 0.58 7.24
C ILE A 46 -11.52 1.86 7.14
N THR A 47 -11.46 2.69 8.17
CA THR A 47 -12.22 3.94 8.21
C THR A 47 -11.65 4.98 7.24
N GLU A 48 -12.49 5.91 6.78
CA GLU A 48 -12.06 7.00 5.90
C GLU A 48 -10.94 7.83 6.55
N ASP A 49 -11.02 8.13 7.85
CA ASP A 49 -9.97 8.83 8.59
C ASP A 49 -8.61 8.12 8.54
N THR A 50 -8.62 6.78 8.61
CA THR A 50 -7.41 5.97 8.50
C THR A 50 -6.88 5.98 7.07
N ILE A 51 -7.76 5.88 6.08
CA ILE A 51 -7.41 5.95 4.66
C ILE A 51 -6.75 7.29 4.32
N ASP A 52 -7.29 8.40 4.82
CA ASP A 52 -6.75 9.74 4.58
C ASP A 52 -5.36 9.91 5.22
N LYS A 53 -5.14 9.36 6.42
CA LYS A 53 -3.81 9.34 7.06
C LYS A 53 -2.81 8.55 6.22
N ILE A 54 -3.18 7.33 5.84
CA ILE A 54 -2.33 6.46 5.00
C ILE A 54 -2.01 7.14 3.67
N TYR A 55 -2.99 7.81 3.05
CA TYR A 55 -2.80 8.56 1.82
C TYR A 55 -1.75 9.65 1.98
N ASN A 56 -1.90 10.52 2.98
CA ASN A 56 -0.97 11.63 3.22
C ASN A 56 0.46 11.14 3.50
N GLU A 57 0.61 10.04 4.23
CA GLU A 57 1.91 9.41 4.44
C GLU A 57 2.48 8.82 3.14
N LEU A 58 1.68 8.12 2.34
CA LEU A 58 2.12 7.57 1.05
C LEU A 58 2.58 8.65 0.06
N ILE A 59 1.90 9.80 0.01
CA ILE A 59 2.33 10.94 -0.82
C ILE A 59 3.75 11.40 -0.46
N THR A 60 4.10 11.30 0.81
CA THR A 60 5.42 11.69 1.33
C THR A 60 6.46 10.57 1.16
N LEU A 61 6.08 9.30 1.37
CA LEU A 61 6.99 8.16 1.31
C LEU A 61 7.37 7.77 -0.14
N ILE A 62 6.41 7.75 -1.07
CA ILE A 62 6.64 7.31 -2.47
C ILE A 62 7.79 8.03 -3.19
N PRO A 63 7.94 9.38 -3.09
CA PRO A 63 9.04 10.09 -3.74
C PRO A 63 10.37 9.95 -2.98
N ASN A 64 10.34 9.82 -1.66
CA ASN A 64 11.51 10.00 -0.80
C ASN A 64 12.14 8.67 -0.33
N GLU A 65 11.35 7.61 -0.25
CA GLU A 65 11.79 6.34 0.35
C GLU A 65 12.00 5.22 -0.66
N ASN A 66 12.71 4.20 -0.21
CA ASN A 66 12.91 2.98 -0.98
C ASN A 66 11.65 2.08 -0.98
N ILE A 67 11.59 1.17 -1.95
CA ILE A 67 10.45 0.25 -2.13
C ILE A 67 10.21 -0.61 -0.88
N LYS A 68 11.27 -0.98 -0.15
CA LYS A 68 11.17 -1.85 1.03
C LYS A 68 10.41 -1.15 2.17
N ILE A 69 10.70 0.13 2.42
CA ILE A 69 10.04 0.93 3.45
C ILE A 69 8.56 1.11 3.10
N ILE A 70 8.26 1.45 1.84
CA ILE A 70 6.87 1.61 1.39
C ILE A 70 6.09 0.30 1.53
N LYS A 71 6.69 -0.84 1.19
CA LYS A 71 6.05 -2.15 1.37
C LYS A 71 5.73 -2.46 2.83
N ASN A 72 6.69 -2.25 3.72
CA ASN A 72 6.50 -2.51 5.14
C ASN A 72 5.36 -1.65 5.69
N PHE A 73 5.38 -0.36 5.39
CA PHE A 73 4.33 0.59 5.78
C PHE A 73 2.94 0.12 5.34
N VAL A 74 2.80 -0.27 4.07
CA VAL A 74 1.51 -0.71 3.53
C VAL A 74 1.08 -2.05 4.16
N VAL A 75 1.98 -3.01 4.36
CA VAL A 75 1.63 -4.27 5.02
C VAL A 75 1.16 -4.01 6.45
N GLU A 76 1.86 -3.18 7.22
CA GLU A 76 1.52 -2.86 8.62
C GLU A 76 0.16 -2.16 8.77
N ASN A 77 -0.26 -1.37 7.77
CA ASN A 77 -1.52 -0.64 7.82
C ASN A 77 -2.74 -1.43 7.29
N PHE A 78 -2.53 -2.47 6.48
CA PHE A 78 -3.63 -3.18 5.81
C PHE A 78 -3.79 -4.65 6.20
N LEU A 79 -2.75 -5.33 6.70
CA LEU A 79 -2.71 -6.78 6.92
C LEU A 79 -2.26 -7.19 8.32
#